data_AF-A0A916Z907-F1
#
_entry.id   AF-A0A916Z907-F1
#
_cell.length_a   1.000
_cell.length_b   1.000
_cell.length_c   1.000
_cell.angle_alpha   90.00
_cell.angle_beta   90.00
_cell.angle_gamma   90.00
#
_symmetry.space_group_name_H-M   'P 1'
#
loop_
_entity.id
_entity.type
_entity.pdbx_description
1 polymer ?
#
loop_
_entity_poly.entity_id
_entity_poly.type
_entity_poly.pdbx_seq_one_letter_code
_entity_poly.pdbx_strand_id
1 'polypeptide(L)'
;MTGLENSAKIKASERQAAYASLIVHVMNDKGVTKAELFRQGVIRKCTRQDFTNRLFAGDISAAELHSILEYLEIDPIRADLAISCFADPQGYHDDSCKVVSRFTKETVLNLKAAIAACDGDFEPLRDELCVALARKTSRQIIAQHRRTVALTMQQVHENDHEFPLVASR
;
A
#
# COMPACT_ATOMS: atom_id res chain seq x y z
N MET A 1 -27.45 11.35 -27.71
CA MET A 1 -26.45 10.48 -27.07
C MET A 1 -25.07 10.49 -27.76
N THR A 2 -24.96 11.00 -28.99
CA THR A 2 -23.70 11.01 -29.79
C THR A 2 -22.60 11.98 -29.30
N GLY A 3 -22.96 13.08 -28.62
CA GLY A 3 -21.98 14.08 -28.15
C GLY A 3 -21.11 13.63 -26.98
N LEU A 4 -21.67 12.87 -26.03
CA LEU A 4 -20.95 12.32 -24.87
C LEU A 4 -19.98 11.21 -25.28
N GLU A 5 -20.40 10.33 -26.19
CA GLU A 5 -19.56 9.24 -26.72
C GLU A 5 -18.36 9.78 -27.51
N ASN A 6 -18.55 10.84 -28.31
CA ASN A 6 -17.45 11.47 -29.03
C ASN A 6 -16.47 12.18 -28.09
N SER A 7 -16.96 12.88 -27.05
CA SER A 7 -16.09 13.52 -26.06
C SER A 7 -15.27 12.49 -25.27
N ALA A 8 -15.86 11.36 -24.88
CA ALA A 8 -15.16 10.28 -24.19
C ALA A 8 -14.08 9.63 -25.06
N LYS A 9 -14.35 9.42 -26.35
CA LYS A 9 -13.38 8.88 -27.31
C LYS A 9 -12.19 9.81 -27.53
N ILE A 10 -12.43 11.11 -27.66
CA ILE A 10 -11.38 12.14 -27.81
C ILE A 10 -10.46 12.12 -26.58
N LYS A 11 -11.04 12.11 -25.37
CA LYS A 11 -10.27 12.02 -24.11
C LYS A 11 -9.51 10.70 -23.95
N ALA A 12 -10.01 9.61 -24.51
CA ALA A 12 -9.31 8.33 -24.50
C ALA A 12 -8.10 8.36 -25.47
N SER A 13 -8.27 8.90 -26.68
CA SER A 13 -7.16 9.05 -27.62
C SER A 13 -6.08 10.02 -27.14
N GLU A 14 -6.48 11.11 -26.46
CA GLU A 14 -5.53 12.05 -25.84
C GLU A 14 -4.72 11.39 -24.74
N ARG A 15 -5.36 10.61 -23.85
CA ARG A 15 -4.66 9.84 -22.82
C ARG A 15 -3.72 8.79 -23.40
N GLN A 16 -4.13 8.12 -24.47
CA GLN A 16 -3.28 7.16 -25.19
C GLN A 16 -2.02 7.84 -25.73
N ALA A 17 -2.17 9.00 -26.38
CA ALA A 17 -1.06 9.76 -26.92
C ALA A 17 -0.13 10.28 -25.81
N ALA A 18 -0.68 10.72 -24.68
CA ALA A 18 0.08 11.13 -23.52
C ALA A 18 0.91 9.98 -22.93
N TYR A 19 0.32 8.79 -22.80
CA TYR A 19 1.02 7.58 -22.36
C TYR A 19 2.13 7.17 -23.33
N ALA A 20 1.85 7.21 -24.63
CA ALA A 20 2.83 6.93 -25.67
C ALA A 20 4.02 7.91 -25.61
N SER A 21 3.73 9.20 -25.41
CA SER A 21 4.74 10.24 -25.23
C SER A 21 5.63 9.98 -24.01
N LEU A 22 5.03 9.62 -22.87
CA LEU A 22 5.76 9.25 -21.65
C LEU A 22 6.69 8.07 -21.89
N ILE A 23 6.21 7.00 -22.54
CA ILE A 23 7.04 5.81 -22.83
C ILE A 23 8.23 6.20 -23.71
N VAL A 24 8.01 6.98 -24.76
CA VAL A 24 9.09 7.44 -25.64
C VAL A 24 10.10 8.32 -24.88
N HIS A 25 9.62 9.19 -24.00
CA HIS A 25 10.46 10.03 -23.16
C HIS A 25 11.35 9.18 -22.23
N VAL A 26 10.76 8.23 -21.49
CA VAL A 26 11.50 7.32 -20.60
C VAL A 26 12.47 6.44 -21.37
N MET A 27 12.11 5.99 -22.58
CA MET A 27 13.04 5.27 -23.46
C MET A 27 14.26 6.11 -23.81
N ASN A 28 14.07 7.38 -24.17
CA ASN A 28 15.17 8.29 -24.49
C ASN A 28 16.07 8.54 -23.27
N ASP A 29 15.48 8.80 -22.11
CA ASP A 29 16.21 9.04 -20.87
C ASP A 29 17.05 7.84 -20.43
N LYS A 30 16.53 6.62 -20.60
CA LYS A 30 17.24 5.37 -20.31
C LYS A 30 18.17 4.91 -21.44
N GLY A 31 18.22 5.62 -22.57
CA GLY A 31 18.99 5.22 -23.76
C GLY A 31 18.51 3.90 -24.39
N VAL A 32 17.25 3.52 -24.17
CA VAL A 32 16.67 2.27 -24.67
C VAL A 32 16.14 2.46 -26.08
N THR A 33 16.67 1.67 -27.01
CA THR A 33 16.23 1.72 -28.41
C THR A 33 15.15 0.69 -28.72
N LYS A 34 14.39 0.92 -29.80
CA LYS A 34 13.44 -0.07 -30.36
C LYS A 34 14.12 -1.41 -30.71
N ALA A 35 15.39 -1.36 -31.11
CA ALA A 35 16.17 -2.56 -31.40
C ALA A 35 16.51 -3.33 -30.11
N GLU A 36 16.75 -2.63 -29.01
CA GLU A 36 16.97 -3.24 -27.69
C GLU A 36 15.71 -3.95 -27.21
N LEU A 37 14.56 -3.28 -27.21
CA LEU A 37 13.27 -3.86 -26.82
C LEU A 37 12.96 -5.15 -27.60
N PHE A 38 13.27 -5.17 -28.90
CA PHE A 38 13.10 -6.36 -29.72
C PHE A 38 14.11 -7.47 -29.36
N ARG A 39 15.38 -7.12 -29.14
CA ARG A 39 16.43 -8.08 -28.78
C ARG A 39 16.14 -8.77 -27.45
N GLN A 40 15.57 -8.03 -26.50
CA GLN A 40 15.16 -8.52 -25.19
C GLN A 40 13.80 -9.24 -25.21
N GLY A 41 13.15 -9.37 -26.38
CA GLY A 41 11.86 -10.05 -26.51
C GLY A 41 10.67 -9.29 -25.92
N VAL A 42 10.84 -8.02 -25.56
CA VAL A 42 9.79 -7.16 -24.99
C VAL A 42 8.71 -6.84 -26.02
N ILE A 43 9.12 -6.65 -27.28
CA ILE A 43 8.21 -6.34 -28.40
C ILE A 43 8.37 -7.33 -29.55
N ARG A 44 7.30 -7.56 -30.30
CA ARG A 44 7.32 -8.43 -31.49
C ARG A 44 8.03 -7.77 -32.68
N LYS A 45 8.47 -8.59 -33.63
CA LYS A 45 9.13 -8.12 -34.88
C LYS A 45 8.25 -7.15 -35.68
N CYS A 46 6.95 -7.43 -35.78
CA CYS A 46 5.99 -6.55 -36.45
C CYS A 46 5.85 -5.21 -35.72
N THR A 47 5.84 -5.23 -34.39
CA THR A 47 5.77 -4.03 -33.55
C THR A 47 7.03 -3.17 -33.69
N ARG A 48 8.21 -3.77 -33.84
CA ARG A 48 9.48 -3.03 -34.02
C ARG A 48 9.46 -2.09 -35.23
N GLN A 49 8.94 -2.53 -36.37
CA GLN A 49 9.00 -1.78 -37.63
C GLN A 49 8.21 -0.46 -37.56
N ASP A 50 7.08 -0.48 -36.86
CA ASP A 50 6.15 0.66 -36.78
C ASP A 50 5.83 1.06 -35.33
N PHE A 51 6.81 0.85 -34.43
CA PHE A 51 6.61 0.93 -32.98
C PHE A 51 5.94 2.22 -32.53
N THR A 52 6.45 3.36 -33.00
CA THR A 52 5.96 4.67 -32.60
C THR A 52 4.51 4.84 -33.04
N ASN A 53 4.19 4.60 -34.30
CA ASN A 53 2.82 4.78 -34.79
C ASN A 53 1.84 3.83 -34.10
N ARG A 54 2.23 2.56 -33.89
CA ARG A 54 1.40 1.59 -33.16
C ARG A 54 1.19 1.96 -31.70
N LEU A 55 2.22 2.50 -31.04
CA LEU A 55 2.14 2.97 -29.66
C LEU A 55 1.16 4.16 -29.53
N PHE A 56 1.30 5.17 -30.40
CA PHE A 56 0.42 6.35 -30.41
C PHE A 56 -1.02 6.02 -30.86
N ALA A 57 -1.19 5.07 -31.78
CA ALA A 57 -2.50 4.60 -32.23
C ALA A 57 -3.19 3.67 -31.22
N GLY A 58 -2.46 3.18 -30.20
CA GLY A 58 -2.96 2.17 -29.27
C GLY A 58 -3.10 0.77 -29.88
N ASP A 59 -2.43 0.52 -31.01
CA ASP A 59 -2.38 -0.78 -31.70
C ASP A 59 -1.26 -1.68 -31.13
N ILE A 60 -1.11 -1.69 -29.81
CA ILE A 60 -0.20 -2.58 -29.09
C ILE A 60 -1.04 -3.42 -28.12
N SER A 61 -0.75 -4.71 -28.07
CA SER A 61 -1.48 -5.61 -27.16
C SER A 61 -1.24 -5.21 -25.70
N ALA A 62 -2.23 -5.40 -24.83
CA ALA A 62 -2.09 -5.11 -23.41
C ALA A 62 -0.90 -5.85 -22.76
N ALA A 63 -0.60 -7.07 -23.22
CA ALA A 63 0.56 -7.84 -22.78
C ALA A 63 1.88 -7.20 -23.21
N GLU A 64 2.04 -6.80 -24.49
CA GLU A 64 3.23 -6.08 -24.94
C GLU A 64 3.39 -4.74 -24.21
N LEU A 65 2.29 -4.01 -23.99
CA LEU A 65 2.34 -2.77 -23.23
C LEU A 65 2.83 -3.02 -21.80
N HIS A 66 2.31 -4.05 -21.13
CA HIS A 66 2.76 -4.41 -19.79
C HIS A 66 4.25 -4.77 -19.76
N SER A 67 4.73 -5.57 -20.72
CA SER A 67 6.15 -5.90 -20.84
C SER A 67 7.02 -4.68 -21.09
N ILE A 68 6.56 -3.71 -21.89
CA ILE A 68 7.28 -2.44 -22.12
C ILE A 68 7.36 -1.65 -20.81
N LEU A 69 6.25 -1.49 -20.09
CA LEU A 69 6.21 -0.76 -18.83
C LEU A 69 7.11 -1.40 -17.78
N GLU A 70 7.09 -2.74 -17.67
CA GLU A 70 7.93 -3.49 -16.75
C GLU A 70 9.42 -3.35 -17.10
N TYR A 71 9.79 -3.54 -18.37
CA TYR A 71 11.18 -3.39 -18.82
C TYR A 71 11.72 -1.97 -18.61
N LEU A 72 10.88 -0.95 -18.83
CA LEU A 72 11.24 0.45 -18.60
C LEU A 72 11.09 0.88 -17.14
N GLU A 73 10.65 -0.02 -16.25
CA GLU A 73 10.36 0.26 -14.84
C GLU A 73 9.43 1.48 -14.66
N ILE A 74 8.46 1.62 -15.55
CA ILE A 74 7.46 2.70 -15.48
C ILE A 74 6.40 2.28 -14.47
N ASP A 75 6.23 3.09 -13.43
CA ASP A 75 5.19 2.89 -12.43
C ASP A 75 3.82 3.30 -13.02
N PRO A 76 2.90 2.35 -13.25
CA PRO A 76 1.63 2.65 -13.92
C PRO A 76 0.75 3.61 -13.11
N ILE A 77 0.83 3.59 -11.77
CA ILE A 77 0.08 4.52 -10.92
C ILE A 77 0.63 5.92 -11.09
N ARG A 78 1.96 6.06 -11.14
CA ARG A 78 2.60 7.36 -11.34
C ARG A 78 2.35 7.91 -12.74
N ALA A 79 2.43 7.05 -13.76
CA ALA A 79 2.12 7.41 -15.13
C ALA A 79 0.67 7.91 -15.25
N ASP A 80 -0.28 7.21 -14.64
CA ASP A 80 -1.68 7.65 -14.63
C ASP A 80 -1.88 8.96 -13.84
N LEU A 81 -1.20 9.16 -12.71
CA LEU A 81 -1.25 10.44 -11.98
C LEU A 81 -0.71 11.61 -12.82
N ALA A 82 0.43 11.43 -13.48
CA ALA A 82 1.04 12.43 -14.35
C ALA A 82 0.06 12.84 -15.48
N ILE A 83 -0.57 11.85 -16.11
CA ILE A 83 -1.42 12.07 -17.29
C ILE A 83 -2.84 12.52 -16.90
N SER A 84 -3.45 11.85 -15.93
CA SER A 84 -4.87 12.01 -15.59
C SER A 84 -5.10 13.08 -14.51
N CYS A 85 -4.17 13.26 -13.57
CA CYS A 85 -4.34 14.20 -12.45
C CYS A 85 -3.56 15.50 -12.65
N PHE A 86 -2.32 15.41 -13.14
CA PHE A 86 -1.48 16.61 -13.37
C PHE A 86 -1.58 17.14 -14.80
N ALA A 87 -2.18 16.39 -15.73
CA ALA A 87 -2.27 16.72 -17.15
C ALA A 87 -0.91 17.07 -17.78
N ASP A 88 0.16 16.51 -17.21
CA ASP A 88 1.54 16.75 -17.63
C ASP A 88 2.32 15.42 -17.60
N PRO A 89 2.49 14.78 -18.77
CA PRO A 89 3.30 13.56 -18.88
C PRO A 89 4.78 13.78 -18.52
N GLN A 90 5.32 14.99 -18.68
CA GLN A 90 6.71 15.29 -18.34
C GLN A 90 6.91 15.36 -16.82
N GLY A 91 5.87 15.75 -16.08
CA GLY A 91 5.83 15.72 -14.61
C GLY A 91 5.91 14.31 -13.99
N TYR A 92 6.03 13.24 -14.79
CA TYR A 92 6.27 11.88 -14.28
C TYR A 92 7.51 11.79 -13.39
N HIS A 93 8.56 12.57 -13.69
CA HIS A 93 9.80 12.59 -12.92
C HIS A 93 9.80 13.59 -11.76
N ASP A 94 8.75 14.38 -11.61
CA ASP A 94 8.63 15.37 -10.54
C ASP A 94 8.49 14.70 -9.17
N ASP A 95 9.13 15.29 -8.16
CA ASP A 95 9.11 14.75 -6.81
C ASP A 95 7.70 14.74 -6.20
N SER A 96 6.85 15.69 -6.57
CA SER A 96 5.42 15.70 -6.21
C SER A 96 4.72 14.43 -6.72
N CYS A 97 4.91 14.08 -7.99
CA CYS A 97 4.32 12.89 -8.62
C CYS A 97 4.86 11.59 -7.98
N LYS A 98 6.15 11.55 -7.65
CA LYS A 98 6.76 10.44 -6.91
C LYS A 98 6.15 10.25 -5.52
N VAL A 99 5.98 11.34 -4.76
CA VAL A 99 5.42 11.30 -3.41
C VAL A 99 3.95 10.87 -3.45
N VAL A 100 3.15 11.46 -4.34
CA VAL A 100 1.72 11.12 -4.45
C VAL A 100 1.54 9.67 -4.90
N SER A 101 2.27 9.20 -5.91
CA SER A 101 2.20 7.79 -6.33
C SER A 101 2.56 6.81 -5.21
N ARG A 102 3.59 7.11 -4.41
CA ARG A 102 3.95 6.31 -3.23
C ARG A 102 2.84 6.33 -2.18
N PHE A 103 2.31 7.51 -1.85
CA PHE A 103 1.21 7.65 -0.91
C PHE A 103 -0.04 6.88 -1.36
N THR A 104 -0.39 6.94 -2.65
CA THR A 104 -1.52 6.19 -3.23
C THR A 104 -1.33 4.68 -3.07
N LYS A 105 -0.13 4.16 -3.35
CA LYS A 105 0.19 2.73 -3.16
C LYS A 105 0.02 2.29 -1.71
N GLU A 106 0.58 3.03 -0.77
CA GLU A 106 0.44 2.74 0.66
C GLU A 106 -1.02 2.82 1.11
N THR A 107 -1.77 3.81 0.62
CA THR A 107 -3.20 3.94 0.92
C THR A 107 -4.00 2.73 0.45
N VAL A 108 -3.74 2.25 -0.77
CA VAL A 108 -4.42 1.05 -1.31
C VAL A 108 -4.08 -0.19 -0.48
N LEU A 109 -2.82 -0.37 -0.05
CA LEU A 109 -2.42 -1.48 0.80
C LEU A 109 -3.11 -1.44 2.17
N ASN A 110 -3.12 -0.27 2.81
CA ASN A 110 -3.81 -0.08 4.09
C ASN A 110 -5.32 -0.28 3.97
N LEU A 111 -5.94 0.19 2.88
CA LEU A 111 -7.36 -0.02 2.63
C LEU A 111 -7.69 -1.50 2.43
N LYS A 112 -6.85 -2.24 1.70
CA LYS A 112 -7.00 -3.70 1.55
C LYS A 112 -6.91 -4.41 2.90
N ALA A 113 -5.95 -4.04 3.74
CA ALA A 113 -5.81 -4.60 5.08
C ALA A 113 -7.04 -4.27 5.96
N ALA A 114 -7.54 -3.03 5.88
CA ALA A 114 -8.73 -2.62 6.62
C ALA A 114 -9.99 -3.39 6.17
N ILE A 115 -10.17 -3.62 4.86
CA ILE A 115 -11.27 -4.43 4.31
C ILE A 115 -11.15 -5.88 4.80
N ALA A 116 -9.96 -6.48 4.72
CA ALA A 116 -9.72 -7.84 5.20
C ALA A 116 -10.07 -7.98 6.70
N ALA A 117 -9.69 -6.98 7.51
CA ALA A 117 -10.04 -6.95 8.94
C ALA A 117 -11.58 -6.84 9.16
N CYS A 118 -12.31 -6.09 8.33
CA CYS A 118 -13.77 -6.04 8.38
C CYS A 118 -14.41 -7.41 8.06
N ASP A 119 -13.77 -8.22 7.21
CA ASP A 119 -14.21 -9.57 6.86
C ASP A 119 -13.76 -10.64 7.88
N GLY A 120 -13.11 -10.23 8.97
CA GLY A 120 -12.64 -11.11 10.04
C GLY A 120 -11.28 -11.76 9.78
N ASP A 121 -10.60 -11.40 8.69
CA ASP A 121 -9.22 -11.81 8.41
C ASP A 121 -8.25 -10.85 9.10
N PHE A 122 -8.10 -11.05 10.42
CA PHE A 122 -7.18 -10.27 11.23
C PHE A 122 -5.76 -10.79 11.08
N GLU A 123 -4.82 -9.88 10.83
CA GLU A 123 -3.41 -10.23 10.86
C GLU A 123 -3.02 -10.73 12.26
N PRO A 124 -2.39 -11.91 12.38
CA PRO A 124 -2.02 -12.46 13.67
C PRO A 124 -1.07 -11.52 14.41
N LEU A 125 -1.28 -11.39 15.73
CA LEU A 125 -0.39 -10.63 16.59
C LEU A 125 1.03 -11.19 16.51
N ARG A 126 2.02 -10.31 16.32
CA ARG A 126 3.43 -10.71 16.34
C ARG A 126 3.76 -11.36 17.69
N ASP A 127 4.51 -12.46 17.66
CA ASP A 127 4.86 -13.24 18.86
C ASP A 127 5.49 -12.39 19.98
N GLU A 128 6.32 -11.42 19.60
CA GLU A 128 6.96 -10.49 20.53
C GLU A 128 5.95 -9.65 21.31
N LEU A 129 4.88 -9.18 20.65
CA LEU A 129 3.79 -8.46 21.27
C LEU A 129 2.99 -9.37 22.19
N CYS A 130 2.72 -10.61 21.78
CA CYS A 130 2.07 -11.62 22.60
C CYS A 130 2.85 -11.88 23.90
N VAL A 131 4.17 -12.08 23.80
CA VAL A 131 5.06 -12.26 24.96
C VAL A 131 5.07 -11.03 25.86
N ALA A 132 5.15 -9.83 25.28
CA ALA A 132 5.13 -8.58 26.04
C ALA A 132 3.80 -8.40 26.80
N LEU A 133 2.67 -8.68 26.14
CA LEU A 133 1.34 -8.61 26.74
C LEU A 133 1.21 -9.62 27.88
N ALA A 134 1.58 -10.87 27.65
CA ALA A 134 1.53 -11.93 28.65
C ALA A 134 2.36 -11.60 29.89
N ARG A 135 3.58 -11.06 29.71
CA ARG A 135 4.43 -10.60 30.81
C ARG A 135 3.81 -9.43 31.58
N LYS A 136 3.26 -8.44 30.87
CA LYS A 136 2.60 -7.28 31.51
C LYS A 136 1.41 -7.73 32.34
N THR A 137 0.52 -8.53 31.77
CA THR A 137 -0.67 -9.06 32.45
C THR A 137 -0.27 -9.90 33.66
N SER A 138 0.72 -10.79 33.53
CA SER A 138 1.23 -11.59 34.64
C SER A 138 1.75 -10.73 35.79
N ARG A 139 2.51 -9.67 35.50
CA ARG A 139 2.99 -8.72 36.53
C ARG A 139 1.84 -8.02 37.25
N GLN A 140 0.81 -7.60 36.52
CA GLN A 140 -0.36 -6.95 37.10
C GLN A 140 -1.15 -7.90 38.01
N ILE A 141 -1.33 -9.15 37.58
CA ILE A 141 -1.98 -10.19 38.40
C ILE A 141 -1.19 -10.40 39.70
N ILE A 142 0.14 -10.57 39.62
CA ILE A 142 1.00 -10.76 40.80
C ILE A 142 0.91 -9.56 41.74
N ALA A 143 0.98 -8.34 41.21
CA ALA A 143 0.89 -7.12 42.00
C ALA A 143 -0.49 -6.97 42.68
N GLN A 144 -1.56 -7.38 42.02
CA GLN A 144 -2.90 -7.39 42.61
C GLN A 144 -3.01 -8.43 43.71
N HIS A 145 -2.55 -9.66 43.47
CA HIS A 145 -2.58 -10.73 44.47
C HIS A 145 -1.83 -10.34 45.75
N ARG A 146 -0.63 -9.76 45.61
CA ARG A 146 0.14 -9.26 46.76
C ARG A 146 -0.61 -8.19 47.56
N ARG A 147 -1.30 -7.26 46.89
CA ARG A 147 -2.13 -6.24 47.55
C ARG A 147 -3.29 -6.88 48.31
N THR A 148 -4.00 -7.81 47.68
CA THR A 148 -5.12 -8.52 48.32
C THR A 148 -4.65 -9.29 49.56
N VAL A 149 -3.57 -10.07 49.46
CA VAL A 149 -3.02 -10.81 50.61
C VAL A 149 -2.59 -9.88 51.73
N ALA A 150 -1.92 -8.76 51.43
CA ALA A 150 -1.51 -7.78 52.44
C ALA A 150 -2.72 -7.17 53.17
N LEU A 151 -3.78 -6.82 52.43
CA LEU A 151 -5.03 -6.29 53.01
C LEU A 151 -5.72 -7.34 53.89
N THR A 152 -5.79 -8.60 53.45
CA THR A 152 -6.37 -9.68 54.27
C THR A 152 -5.57 -9.93 55.54
N MET A 153 -4.23 -9.89 55.48
CA MET A 153 -3.38 -10.04 56.66
C MET A 153 -3.52 -8.89 57.66
N GLN A 154 -3.72 -7.65 57.19
CA GLN A 154 -4.01 -6.50 58.06
C GLN A 154 -5.36 -6.64 58.76
N GLN A 155 -6.40 -7.10 58.05
CA GLN A 155 -7.72 -7.34 58.64
C GLN A 155 -7.72 -8.48 59.68
N VAL A 156 -6.89 -9.51 59.51
CA VAL A 156 -6.74 -10.56 60.53
C VAL A 156 -6.09 -10.00 61.80
N HIS A 157 -5.08 -9.14 61.66
CA HIS A 157 -4.38 -8.55 62.80
C HIS A 157 -5.23 -7.53 63.59
N GLU A 158 -6.12 -6.79 62.91
CA GLU A 158 -7.06 -5.87 63.57
C GLU A 158 -8.16 -6.61 64.34
N ASN A 159 -8.62 -7.77 63.84
CA ASN A 159 -9.67 -8.57 64.50
C ASN A 159 -9.18 -9.38 65.71
N ASP A 160 -7.87 -9.63 65.83
CA ASP A 160 -7.30 -10.36 66.99
C ASP A 160 -7.26 -9.51 68.28
N HIS A 161 -7.56 -8.21 68.21
CA HIS A 161 -7.56 -7.30 69.36
C HIS A 161 -8.94 -7.02 69.98
N GLU A 162 -10.02 -7.64 69.48
CA GLU A 162 -11.40 -7.31 69.88
C GLU A 162 -12.11 -8.37 70.76
N PHE A 163 -11.38 -9.23 71.47
CA PHE A 163 -11.98 -10.07 72.53
C PHE A 163 -11.78 -9.44 73.91
N PRO A 164 -12.81 -8.79 74.52
CA PRO A 164 -12.73 -8.40 75.91
C PRO A 164 -12.74 -9.67 76.78
N LEU A 165 -11.68 -9.83 77.57
CA LEU A 165 -11.62 -10.78 78.68
C LEU A 165 -12.81 -10.49 79.62
N VAL A 166 -13.86 -11.30 79.51
CA VAL A 166 -14.95 -11.32 80.48
C VAL A 166 -14.37 -11.88 81.78
N ALA A 167 -14.03 -10.98 82.70
CA ALA A 167 -13.59 -11.32 84.03
C ALA A 167 -14.74 -12.00 84.78
N SER A 168 -14.63 -13.30 85.00
CA SER A 168 -15.52 -14.05 85.89
C SER A 168 -15.29 -13.63 87.34
N ARG A 169 -16.31 -13.04 87.96
CA ARG A 169 -16.53 -13.04 89.41
C ARG A 169 -18.00 -13.24 89.70
#